data_AF-A0A965SL35-F1
#
_entry.id   AF-A0A965SL35-F1
#
_cell.length_a   1.000
_cell.length_b   1.000
_cell.length_c   1.000
_cell.angle_alpha   90.00
_cell.angle_beta   90.00
_cell.angle_gamma   90.00
#
_symmetry.space_group_name_H-M   'P 1'
#
loop_
_entity.id
_entity.type
_entity.pdbx_description
1 polymer ?
#
loop_
_entity_poly.entity_id
_entity_poly.type
_entity_poly.pdbx_seq_one_letter_code
_entity_poly.pdbx_strand_id
1 'polypeptide(L)'
;MSNYLDNLSPELAVKTLANLEARGIKTNIIIEEDLNLVKLEGAEDEFDLSACMAKLSVNKVNPKPFTPGNMHGTAALWGEINQLTELGAKYEQEFIVRGHQALYELLASIYSLALRIEADQNAASIKEDIRTQLKETLDIKVQAKANAMQMLVKFIIRTDKMSASRYAKVLDVAYQDSVTPADFPAYVARRGGIANIQDTEAKQVAKKEGGNLDKERLGLIRKYFENERFLSEITFTYSGDTIMFNAEKDTSAEQSSFAIFIADYEGNSQYRVISANDFGKTFEDTILRFIGKSFPEDIAVLERGIRKQMQKIARNELLAPELRTNFKRLANEPMKFQASVVIDQEVHSKEGGN
;
A
#
# COMPACT_ATOMS: atom_id res chain seq x y z
N MET A 1 42.45 10.96 -3.17
CA MET A 1 43.60 11.89 -3.23
C MET A 1 44.01 12.24 -1.80
N SER A 2 44.63 11.31 -1.09
CA SER A 2 44.89 11.44 0.35
C SER A 2 46.38 11.48 0.73
N ASN A 3 47.31 11.55 -0.22
CA ASN A 3 48.75 11.39 0.05
C ASN A 3 49.61 12.40 -0.72
N TYR A 4 49.35 13.71 -0.60
CA TYR A 4 50.21 14.73 -1.25
C TYR A 4 50.42 16.03 -0.43
N LEU A 5 50.20 16.01 0.89
CA LEU A 5 50.41 17.19 1.74
C LEU A 5 51.45 16.99 2.85
N ASP A 6 51.94 15.78 3.08
CA ASP A 6 52.89 15.50 4.18
C ASP A 6 54.36 15.85 3.86
N ASN A 7 54.64 16.39 2.68
CA ASN A 7 56.02 16.72 2.23
C ASN A 7 56.22 18.21 1.87
N LEU A 8 55.37 19.13 2.34
CA LEU A 8 55.56 20.57 2.11
C LEU A 8 56.20 21.27 3.32
N SER A 9 57.10 22.22 3.04
CA SER A 9 57.74 23.03 4.07
C SER A 9 56.70 23.87 4.84
N PRO A 10 56.89 24.08 6.16
CA PRO A 10 55.89 24.71 7.03
C PRO A 10 55.50 26.13 6.58
N GLU A 11 56.36 26.82 5.84
CA GLU A 11 56.11 28.16 5.32
C GLU A 11 55.12 28.18 4.14
N LEU A 12 55.10 27.13 3.31
CA LEU A 12 54.11 26.99 2.24
C LEU A 12 52.74 26.58 2.78
N ALA A 13 52.68 25.75 3.82
CA ALA A 13 51.44 25.29 4.44
C ALA A 13 50.63 26.47 5.02
N VAL A 14 51.30 27.43 5.66
CA VAL A 14 50.66 28.64 6.20
C VAL A 14 50.14 29.55 5.09
N LYS A 15 50.86 29.69 3.97
CA LYS A 15 50.37 30.45 2.81
C LYS A 15 49.18 29.79 2.10
N THR A 16 49.12 28.45 2.07
CA THR A 16 47.96 27.74 1.50
C THR A 16 46.74 27.81 2.40
N LEU A 17 46.92 27.79 3.73
CA LEU A 17 45.84 27.97 4.71
C LEU A 17 45.24 29.38 4.65
N ALA A 18 46.08 30.42 4.57
CA ALA A 18 45.61 31.80 4.40
C ALA A 18 44.86 32.04 3.07
N ASN A 19 45.22 31.32 1.99
CA ASN A 19 44.54 31.40 0.70
C ASN A 19 43.20 30.62 0.67
N LEU A 20 43.02 29.64 1.56
CA LEU A 20 41.80 28.84 1.70
C LEU A 20 40.77 29.55 2.59
N GLU A 21 41.20 30.27 3.64
CA GLU A 21 40.33 31.12 4.46
C GLU A 21 39.81 32.34 3.67
N ALA A 22 40.61 32.93 2.77
CA ALA A 22 40.18 34.00 1.86
C ALA A 22 39.13 33.54 0.83
N ARG A 23 38.91 32.23 0.67
CA ARG A 23 37.93 31.63 -0.26
C ARG A 23 36.69 31.06 0.44
N GLY A 24 36.53 31.29 1.75
CA GLY A 24 35.26 31.07 2.46
C GLY A 24 34.85 29.61 2.68
N ILE A 25 35.79 28.65 2.61
CA ILE A 25 35.50 27.24 2.86
C ILE A 25 35.75 26.94 4.35
N LYS A 26 34.67 26.83 5.14
CA LYS A 26 34.73 26.33 6.52
C LYS A 26 34.90 24.81 6.49
N THR A 27 36.09 24.32 6.85
CA THR A 27 36.34 22.90 7.09
C THR A 27 36.17 22.59 8.59
N ASN A 28 35.04 21.97 8.95
CA ASN A 28 34.85 21.43 10.29
C ASN A 28 35.56 20.07 10.38
N ILE A 29 36.75 20.05 10.99
CA ILE A 29 37.39 18.84 11.50
C ILE A 29 37.18 18.85 13.02
N ILE A 30 36.42 17.90 13.54
CA ILE A 30 36.23 17.68 14.97
C ILE A 30 37.18 16.54 15.38
N ILE A 31 38.09 16.84 16.31
CA ILE A 31 38.92 15.87 17.05
C ILE A 31 38.23 15.69 18.42
N GLU A 32 38.04 14.45 18.84
CA GLU A 32 37.41 14.07 20.11
C GLU A 32 38.31 14.34 21.35
N GLU A 33 37.62 14.39 22.50
CA GLU A 33 38.07 14.41 23.91
C GLU A 33 38.55 15.79 24.42
N ASP A 34 37.93 16.41 25.45
CA ASP A 34 37.58 15.85 26.75
C ASP A 34 36.59 16.73 27.57
N LEU A 35 35.90 16.09 28.53
CA LEU A 35 35.37 16.61 29.81
C LEU A 35 34.06 17.45 29.92
N ASN A 36 32.94 16.72 30.03
CA ASN A 36 32.02 16.60 31.19
C ASN A 36 31.29 17.79 31.90
N LEU A 37 30.04 17.46 32.28
CA LEU A 37 29.05 18.08 33.20
C LEU A 37 28.20 19.24 32.59
N VAL A 38 26.84 19.22 32.51
CA VAL A 38 25.80 18.80 33.47
C VAL A 38 24.43 18.53 32.77
N LYS A 39 23.83 17.37 33.09
CA LYS A 39 22.41 16.95 33.25
C LYS A 39 21.26 17.49 32.35
N LEU A 40 20.44 16.53 31.84
CA LEU A 40 18.96 16.39 31.99
C LEU A 40 18.50 15.20 31.10
N GLU A 41 18.35 13.99 31.65
CA GLU A 41 17.08 13.32 32.05
C GLU A 41 16.09 12.93 30.93
N GLY A 42 15.74 11.64 30.87
CA GLY A 42 14.54 11.05 30.25
C GLY A 42 14.80 10.25 28.97
N ALA A 43 14.99 8.92 29.01
CA ALA A 43 14.02 7.82 29.24
C ALA A 43 13.71 7.09 27.92
N GLU A 44 14.31 5.91 27.80
CA GLU A 44 13.91 4.81 26.91
C GLU A 44 12.51 4.34 27.29
N ASP A 45 11.70 3.90 26.32
CA ASP A 45 10.70 2.85 26.52
C ASP A 45 10.32 2.21 25.17
N GLU A 46 10.80 0.97 25.03
CA GLU A 46 10.02 -0.22 24.67
C GLU A 46 8.89 -0.07 23.63
N PHE A 47 9.16 -0.54 22.41
CA PHE A 47 8.14 -0.70 21.37
C PHE A 47 7.24 -1.89 21.70
N ASP A 48 6.12 -1.62 22.36
CA ASP A 48 5.12 -2.62 22.75
C ASP A 48 4.34 -3.16 21.52
N LEU A 49 4.63 -4.40 21.13
CA LEU A 49 3.92 -5.15 20.09
C LEU A 49 2.47 -5.54 20.49
N SER A 50 2.03 -5.23 21.71
CA SER A 50 0.62 -5.37 22.12
C SER A 50 -0.31 -4.32 21.48
N ALA A 51 0.23 -3.22 20.95
CA ALA A 51 -0.52 -2.17 20.26
C ALA A 51 -1.08 -2.59 18.88
N CYS A 52 -0.63 -3.72 18.33
CA CYS A 52 -1.13 -4.23 17.04
C CYS A 52 -2.36 -5.14 17.16
N MET A 53 -2.79 -5.50 18.39
CA MET A 53 -3.90 -6.43 18.63
C MET A 53 -4.93 -5.90 19.64
N ALA A 54 -5.20 -4.59 19.63
CA ALA A 54 -6.33 -4.01 20.35
C ALA A 54 -7.24 -3.27 19.36
N LYS A 55 -8.34 -3.95 19.00
CA LYS A 55 -9.67 -3.44 18.61
C LYS A 55 -9.69 -2.02 18.02
N LEU A 56 -10.17 -1.92 16.77
CA LEU A 56 -10.80 -0.72 16.20
C LEU A 56 -11.90 -0.18 17.14
N SER A 57 -11.48 0.50 18.19
CA SER A 57 -12.30 1.43 18.92
C SER A 57 -12.06 2.76 18.23
N VAL A 58 -13.12 3.34 17.69
CA VAL A 58 -13.15 4.76 17.33
C VAL A 58 -12.71 5.49 18.59
N ASN A 59 -11.44 5.92 18.64
CA ASN A 59 -11.00 6.84 19.65
C ASN A 59 -11.82 8.10 19.42
N LYS A 60 -12.78 8.35 20.32
CA LYS A 60 -13.26 9.69 20.63
C LYS A 60 -12.03 10.47 21.08
N VAL A 61 -11.27 10.97 20.12
CA VAL A 61 -10.31 12.02 20.42
C VAL A 61 -11.19 13.23 20.65
N ASN A 62 -11.53 13.50 21.92
CA ASN A 62 -11.75 14.89 22.30
C ASN A 62 -10.49 15.61 21.79
N PRO A 63 -10.60 16.55 20.83
CA PRO A 63 -9.43 17.21 20.30
C PRO A 63 -8.69 17.79 21.50
N LYS A 64 -7.42 17.40 21.67
CA LYS A 64 -6.57 18.05 22.68
C LYS A 64 -6.67 19.55 22.39
N PRO A 65 -7.03 20.38 23.39
CA PRO A 65 -7.10 21.81 23.17
C PRO A 65 -5.76 22.26 22.60
N PHE A 66 -5.83 22.94 21.47
CA PHE A 66 -4.66 23.44 20.77
C PHE A 66 -3.86 24.32 21.74
N THR A 67 -2.67 23.88 22.15
CA THR A 67 -1.74 24.68 22.95
C THR A 67 -0.81 25.43 22.01
N PRO A 68 -0.95 26.76 21.86
CA PRO A 68 -0.15 27.54 20.94
C PRO A 68 1.29 27.65 21.47
N GLY A 69 2.22 26.91 20.87
CA GLY A 69 3.63 27.27 20.91
C GLY A 69 3.84 28.49 20.01
N ASN A 70 4.24 29.63 20.59
CA ASN A 70 4.64 30.90 19.95
C ASN A 70 4.04 31.15 18.54
N MET A 71 2.73 31.39 18.46
CA MET A 71 2.07 31.81 17.23
C MET A 71 1.79 33.31 17.23
N HIS A 72 2.11 33.99 16.12
CA HIS A 72 1.93 35.43 15.92
C HIS A 72 0.45 35.80 15.65
N GLY A 73 -0.43 35.54 16.62
CA GLY A 73 -1.84 35.90 16.56
C GLY A 73 -2.32 36.51 17.88
N THR A 74 -3.20 37.50 17.81
CA THR A 74 -3.83 38.07 19.02
C THR A 74 -4.64 36.99 19.74
N ALA A 75 -4.56 36.93 21.06
CA ALA A 75 -5.25 35.91 21.88
C ALA A 75 -6.77 35.85 21.62
N ALA A 76 -7.37 36.96 21.16
CA ALA A 76 -8.77 37.05 20.76
C ALA A 76 -9.11 36.16 19.55
N LEU A 77 -8.28 36.16 18.50
CA LEU A 77 -8.51 35.34 17.30
C LEU A 77 -8.42 33.85 17.61
N TRP A 78 -7.49 33.45 18.48
CA TRP A 78 -7.40 32.07 18.96
C TRP A 78 -8.62 31.67 19.80
N GLY A 79 -9.19 32.61 20.57
CA GLY A 79 -10.48 32.41 21.24
C GLY A 79 -11.62 32.11 20.27
N GLU A 80 -11.73 32.89 19.18
CA GLU A 80 -12.73 32.67 18.12
C GLU A 80 -12.52 31.34 17.38
N ILE A 81 -11.28 30.99 17.05
CA ILE A 81 -10.93 29.71 16.41
C ILE A 81 -11.34 28.53 17.30
N ASN A 82 -11.08 28.60 18.62
CA ASN A 82 -11.47 27.55 19.56
C ASN A 82 -12.99 27.40 19.66
N GLN A 83 -13.74 28.51 19.69
CA GLN A 83 -15.20 28.47 19.67
C GLN A 83 -15.74 27.84 18.38
N LEU A 84 -15.18 28.20 17.22
CA LEU A 84 -15.56 27.60 15.94
C LEU A 84 -15.19 26.10 15.88
N THR A 85 -14.07 25.71 16.49
CA THR A 85 -13.67 24.30 16.58
C THR A 85 -14.64 23.49 17.43
N GLU A 86 -15.09 24.04 18.57
CA GLU A 86 -16.09 23.40 19.43
C GLU A 86 -17.46 23.31 18.74
N LEU A 87 -17.87 24.37 18.04
CA LEU A 87 -19.08 24.36 17.21
C LEU A 87 -18.99 23.32 16.08
N GLY A 88 -17.82 23.18 15.46
CA GLY A 88 -17.54 22.15 14.47
C GLY A 88 -17.69 20.73 15.03
N ALA A 89 -17.14 20.47 16.22
CA ALA A 89 -17.27 19.18 16.90
C ALA A 89 -18.73 18.84 17.26
N LYS A 90 -19.50 19.84 17.73
CA LYS A 90 -20.95 19.67 17.99
C LYS A 90 -21.72 19.36 16.72
N TYR A 91 -21.41 20.09 15.63
CA TYR A 91 -22.04 19.85 14.33
C TYR A 91 -21.79 18.43 13.81
N GLU A 92 -20.55 17.96 13.89
CA GLU A 92 -20.19 16.60 13.47
C GLU A 92 -20.95 15.55 14.29
N GLN A 93 -20.99 15.69 15.61
CA GLN A 93 -21.66 14.73 16.47
C GLN A 93 -23.18 14.72 16.27
N GLU A 94 -23.81 15.88 16.20
CA GLU A 94 -25.27 16.01 16.17
C GLU A 94 -25.87 15.78 14.79
N PHE A 95 -25.22 16.22 13.72
CA PHE A 95 -25.79 16.14 12.37
C PHE A 95 -25.17 15.03 11.54
N ILE A 96 -23.85 14.83 11.62
CA ILE A 96 -23.18 13.83 10.79
C ILE A 96 -23.36 12.44 11.40
N VAL A 97 -22.90 12.22 12.63
CA VAL A 97 -22.95 10.89 13.26
C VAL A 97 -24.39 10.44 13.49
N ARG A 98 -25.22 11.30 14.08
CA ARG A 98 -26.65 10.98 14.29
C ARG A 98 -27.40 10.85 12.96
N GLY A 99 -27.07 11.67 11.97
CA GLY A 99 -27.65 11.57 10.63
C GLY A 99 -27.33 10.24 9.95
N HIS A 100 -26.08 9.77 10.05
CA HIS A 100 -25.69 8.46 9.55
C HIS A 100 -26.39 7.33 10.29
N GLN A 101 -26.53 7.41 11.61
CA GLN A 101 -27.27 6.43 12.39
C GLN A 101 -28.74 6.31 11.94
N ALA A 102 -29.42 7.45 11.80
CA ALA A 102 -30.81 7.50 11.31
C ALA A 102 -30.94 6.95 9.89
N LEU A 103 -29.96 7.22 9.02
CA LEU A 103 -29.92 6.67 7.66
C LEU A 103 -29.77 5.14 7.68
N TYR A 104 -28.93 4.59 8.57
CA TYR A 104 -28.72 3.14 8.66
C TYR A 104 -29.98 2.42 9.16
N GLU A 105 -30.69 3.01 10.11
CA GLU A 105 -31.98 2.50 10.60
C GLU A 105 -33.07 2.55 9.52
N LEU A 106 -33.11 3.62 8.73
CA LEU A 106 -34.00 3.70 7.57
C LEU A 106 -33.69 2.60 6.54
N LEU A 107 -32.41 2.40 6.21
CA LEU A 107 -31.99 1.34 5.28
C LEU A 107 -32.31 -0.06 5.81
N ALA A 108 -32.15 -0.29 7.12
CA ALA A 108 -32.57 -1.54 7.77
C ALA A 108 -34.08 -1.78 7.64
N SER A 109 -34.90 -0.74 7.81
CA SER A 109 -36.35 -0.81 7.64
C SER A 109 -36.74 -1.12 6.19
N ILE A 110 -36.08 -0.47 5.23
CA ILE A 110 -36.25 -0.73 3.79
C ILE A 110 -35.88 -2.18 3.46
N TYR A 111 -34.79 -2.68 4.03
CA TYR A 111 -34.34 -4.05 3.84
C TYR A 111 -35.33 -5.07 4.39
N SER A 112 -35.86 -4.86 5.60
CA SER A 112 -36.94 -5.70 6.15
C SER A 112 -38.19 -5.72 5.25
N LEU A 113 -38.60 -4.56 4.73
CA LEU A 113 -39.73 -4.47 3.81
C LEU A 113 -39.45 -5.20 2.50
N ALA A 114 -38.24 -5.06 1.95
CA ALA A 114 -37.85 -5.74 0.71
C ALA A 114 -37.95 -7.26 0.85
N LEU A 115 -37.42 -7.82 1.94
CA LEU A 115 -37.50 -9.25 2.23
C LEU A 115 -38.95 -9.74 2.36
N ARG A 116 -39.82 -8.94 3.00
CA ARG A 116 -41.24 -9.26 3.11
C ARG A 116 -41.96 -9.27 1.76
N ILE A 117 -41.63 -8.32 0.88
CA ILE A 117 -42.20 -8.27 -0.49
C ILE A 117 -41.73 -9.47 -1.30
N GLU A 118 -40.47 -9.89 -1.15
CA GLU A 118 -39.93 -11.05 -1.87
C GLU A 118 -40.48 -12.39 -1.37
N ALA A 119 -40.84 -12.47 -0.09
CA ALA A 119 -41.48 -13.65 0.49
C ALA A 119 -42.99 -13.76 0.18
N ASP A 120 -43.63 -12.69 -0.29
CA ASP A 120 -45.06 -12.66 -0.59
C ASP A 120 -45.39 -13.36 -1.91
N GLN A 121 -46.54 -14.01 -1.99
CA GLN A 121 -47.07 -14.64 -3.20
C GLN A 121 -47.34 -13.61 -4.30
N ASN A 122 -47.67 -12.37 -3.91
CA ASN A 122 -47.97 -11.27 -4.83
C ASN A 122 -46.75 -10.39 -5.18
N ALA A 123 -45.53 -10.87 -4.92
CA ALA A 123 -44.30 -10.10 -5.15
C ALA A 123 -44.22 -9.47 -6.55
N ALA A 124 -44.68 -10.19 -7.59
CA ALA A 124 -44.67 -9.69 -8.96
C ALA A 124 -45.57 -8.46 -9.15
N SER A 125 -46.83 -8.54 -8.68
CA SER A 125 -47.80 -7.42 -8.77
C SER A 125 -47.29 -6.20 -7.99
N ILE A 126 -46.80 -6.41 -6.77
CA ILE A 126 -46.29 -5.33 -5.92
C ILE A 126 -45.11 -4.63 -6.59
N LYS A 127 -44.20 -5.38 -7.22
CA LYS A 127 -43.06 -4.83 -7.96
C LYS A 127 -43.51 -4.02 -9.18
N GLU A 128 -44.58 -4.43 -9.85
CA GLU A 128 -45.17 -3.68 -10.96
C GLU A 128 -45.84 -2.39 -10.48
N ASP A 129 -46.60 -2.44 -9.40
CA ASP A 129 -47.24 -1.26 -8.79
C ASP A 129 -46.21 -0.21 -8.38
N ILE A 130 -45.13 -0.64 -7.70
CA ILE A 130 -44.01 0.24 -7.33
C ILE A 130 -43.36 0.85 -8.58
N ARG A 131 -43.20 0.08 -9.65
CA ARG A 131 -42.62 0.57 -10.92
C ARG A 131 -43.51 1.63 -11.57
N THR A 132 -44.82 1.40 -11.58
CA THR A 132 -45.82 2.35 -12.11
C THR A 132 -45.77 3.64 -11.30
N GLN A 133 -45.80 3.57 -9.97
CA GLN A 133 -45.70 4.76 -9.12
C GLN A 133 -44.37 5.50 -9.28
N LEU A 134 -43.25 4.80 -9.42
CA LEU A 134 -41.94 5.42 -9.67
C LEU A 134 -41.91 6.18 -11.00
N LYS A 135 -42.61 5.69 -12.02
CA LYS A 135 -42.71 6.34 -13.33
C LYS A 135 -43.68 7.53 -13.29
N GLU A 136 -44.86 7.36 -12.70
CA GLU A 136 -45.92 8.38 -12.69
C GLU A 136 -45.62 9.54 -11.73
N THR A 137 -45.07 9.24 -10.55
CA THR A 137 -44.86 10.25 -9.51
C THR A 137 -43.50 10.95 -9.65
N LEU A 138 -42.46 10.21 -10.06
CA LEU A 138 -41.07 10.69 -10.01
C LEU A 138 -40.37 10.75 -11.38
N ASP A 139 -41.02 10.31 -12.47
CA ASP A 139 -40.43 10.15 -13.81
C ASP A 139 -39.13 9.32 -13.84
N ILE A 140 -39.00 8.38 -12.88
CA ILE A 140 -37.82 7.51 -12.78
C ILE A 140 -38.11 6.20 -13.52
N LYS A 141 -37.45 6.02 -14.67
CA LYS A 141 -37.48 4.75 -15.40
C LYS A 141 -36.65 3.69 -14.68
N VAL A 142 -37.30 2.61 -14.26
CA VAL A 142 -36.66 1.45 -13.64
C VAL A 142 -36.68 0.27 -14.61
N GLN A 143 -35.56 -0.47 -14.66
CA GLN A 143 -35.44 -1.68 -15.48
C GLN A 143 -36.37 -2.80 -14.98
N ALA A 144 -36.85 -3.65 -15.89
CA ALA A 144 -37.74 -4.77 -15.56
C ALA A 144 -37.10 -5.77 -14.56
N LYS A 145 -35.77 -5.95 -14.64
CA LYS A 145 -35.00 -6.86 -13.77
C LYS A 145 -34.56 -6.26 -12.43
N ALA A 146 -35.01 -5.06 -12.08
CA ALA A 146 -34.58 -4.40 -10.85
C ALA A 146 -35.02 -5.17 -9.60
N ASN A 147 -34.13 -5.25 -8.61
CA ASN A 147 -34.41 -5.91 -7.34
C ASN A 147 -35.43 -5.13 -6.49
N ALA A 148 -36.17 -5.78 -5.57
CA ALA A 148 -37.11 -5.10 -4.67
C ALA A 148 -36.39 -4.02 -3.84
N MET A 149 -35.19 -4.35 -3.34
CA MET A 149 -34.31 -3.44 -2.62
C MET A 149 -33.97 -2.19 -3.44
N GLN A 150 -33.60 -2.37 -4.72
CA GLN A 150 -33.27 -1.27 -5.63
C GLN A 150 -34.46 -0.35 -5.91
N MET A 151 -35.67 -0.90 -5.99
CA MET A 151 -36.90 -0.13 -6.22
C MET A 151 -37.30 0.67 -4.99
N LEU A 152 -37.31 0.04 -3.81
CA LEU A 152 -37.70 0.68 -2.56
C LEU A 152 -36.72 1.80 -2.15
N VAL A 153 -35.41 1.58 -2.31
CA VAL A 153 -34.40 2.62 -2.03
C VAL A 153 -34.65 3.88 -2.86
N LYS A 154 -34.96 3.72 -4.16
CA LYS A 154 -35.27 4.84 -5.04
C LYS A 154 -36.58 5.55 -4.67
N PHE A 155 -37.59 4.78 -4.28
CA PHE A 155 -38.90 5.31 -3.91
C PHE A 155 -38.86 6.13 -2.60
N ILE A 156 -38.16 5.62 -1.59
CA ILE A 156 -38.19 6.15 -0.22
C ILE A 156 -37.15 7.25 0.00
N ILE A 157 -35.89 7.02 -0.39
CA ILE A 157 -34.78 7.92 -0.03
C ILE A 157 -34.73 9.16 -0.93
N ARG A 158 -35.27 9.07 -2.17
CA ARG A 158 -35.39 10.20 -3.12
C ARG A 158 -34.09 11.02 -3.27
N THR A 159 -32.96 10.32 -3.29
CA THR A 159 -31.64 10.91 -3.45
C THR A 159 -31.19 10.84 -4.91
N ASP A 160 -29.98 11.31 -5.20
CA ASP A 160 -29.38 11.23 -6.52
C ASP A 160 -29.22 9.77 -6.98
N LYS A 161 -29.22 9.57 -8.30
CA LYS A 161 -29.14 8.23 -8.93
C LYS A 161 -27.93 7.44 -8.45
N MET A 162 -26.80 8.08 -8.16
CA MET A 162 -25.56 7.43 -7.74
C MET A 162 -25.66 6.95 -6.30
N SER A 163 -26.10 7.80 -5.38
CA SER A 163 -26.29 7.45 -3.97
C SER A 163 -27.33 6.36 -3.77
N ALA A 164 -28.46 6.44 -4.50
CA ALA A 164 -29.48 5.39 -4.47
C ALA A 164 -28.93 4.03 -4.94
N SER A 165 -28.07 4.04 -5.96
CA SER A 165 -27.42 2.82 -6.46
C SER A 165 -26.41 2.26 -5.44
N ARG A 166 -25.67 3.12 -4.74
CA ARG A 166 -24.75 2.71 -3.65
C ARG A 166 -25.52 2.05 -2.50
N TYR A 167 -26.59 2.68 -2.03
CA TYR A 167 -27.42 2.12 -0.95
C TYR A 167 -28.01 0.77 -1.32
N ALA A 168 -28.54 0.63 -2.53
CA ALA A 168 -29.06 -0.64 -2.99
C ALA A 168 -27.96 -1.72 -3.08
N LYS A 169 -26.76 -1.36 -3.54
CA LYS A 169 -25.61 -2.28 -3.57
C LYS A 169 -25.22 -2.74 -2.16
N VAL A 170 -25.24 -1.84 -1.17
CA VAL A 170 -24.94 -2.20 0.22
C VAL A 170 -25.97 -3.17 0.79
N LEU A 171 -27.27 -2.99 0.47
CA LEU A 171 -28.31 -3.94 0.84
C LEU A 171 -28.12 -5.31 0.17
N ASP A 172 -27.80 -5.33 -1.13
CA ASP A 172 -27.52 -6.58 -1.86
C ASP A 172 -26.30 -7.32 -1.26
N VAL A 173 -25.25 -6.60 -0.84
CA VAL A 173 -24.07 -7.17 -0.17
C VAL A 173 -24.42 -7.71 1.22
N ALA A 174 -25.23 -6.98 2.00
CA ALA A 174 -25.68 -7.45 3.31
C ALA A 174 -26.55 -8.71 3.20
N TYR A 175 -27.37 -8.80 2.14
CA TYR A 175 -28.14 -10.01 1.83
C TYR A 175 -27.22 -11.20 1.50
N GLN A 176 -26.18 -10.99 0.69
CA GLN A 176 -25.20 -12.03 0.35
C GLN A 176 -24.41 -12.52 1.57
N ASP A 177 -24.10 -11.61 2.49
CA ASP A 177 -23.41 -11.93 3.75
C ASP A 177 -24.38 -12.46 4.83
N SER A 178 -25.65 -12.72 4.48
CA SER A 178 -26.69 -13.26 5.37
C SER A 178 -26.93 -12.45 6.64
N VAL A 179 -26.80 -11.12 6.55
CA VAL A 179 -27.01 -10.20 7.67
C VAL A 179 -28.51 -9.97 7.90
N THR A 180 -28.94 -10.01 9.17
CA THR A 180 -30.33 -9.71 9.52
C THR A 180 -30.62 -8.20 9.44
N PRO A 181 -31.88 -7.78 9.20
CA PRO A 181 -32.21 -6.36 9.19
C PRO A 181 -31.91 -5.62 10.50
N ALA A 182 -32.00 -6.30 11.64
CA ALA A 182 -31.70 -5.71 12.94
C ALA A 182 -30.20 -5.44 13.11
N ASP A 183 -29.35 -6.31 12.57
CA ASP A 183 -27.89 -6.19 12.68
C ASP A 183 -27.28 -5.30 11.59
N PHE A 184 -28.06 -4.90 10.59
CA PHE A 184 -27.59 -4.11 9.46
C PHE A 184 -26.89 -2.79 9.86
N PRO A 185 -27.42 -1.96 10.80
CA PRO A 185 -26.74 -0.73 11.19
C PRO A 185 -25.38 -0.98 11.84
N ALA A 186 -25.27 -2.00 12.70
CA ALA A 186 -24.02 -2.39 13.34
C ALA A 186 -23.00 -2.94 12.32
N TYR A 187 -23.47 -3.71 11.34
CA TYR A 187 -22.67 -4.21 10.23
C TYR A 187 -22.07 -3.06 9.40
N VAL A 188 -22.87 -2.05 9.06
CA VAL A 188 -22.39 -0.89 8.30
C VAL A 188 -21.37 -0.07 9.10
N ALA A 189 -21.62 0.14 10.40
CA ALA A 189 -20.69 0.84 11.28
C ALA A 189 -19.34 0.12 11.40
N ARG A 190 -19.34 -1.21 11.55
CA ARG A 190 -18.12 -2.05 11.61
C ARG A 190 -17.26 -1.91 10.36
N ARG A 191 -17.88 -1.76 9.19
CA ARG A 191 -17.19 -1.62 7.90
C ARG A 191 -16.73 -0.20 7.57
N GLY A 192 -16.88 0.74 8.50
CA GLY A 192 -16.49 2.13 8.28
C GLY A 192 -17.45 2.89 7.35
N GLY A 193 -18.73 2.51 7.33
CA GLY A 193 -19.78 3.22 6.61
C GLY A 193 -20.06 2.72 5.18
N ILE A 194 -21.14 3.24 4.60
CA ILE A 194 -21.69 2.81 3.31
C ILE A 194 -20.68 2.93 2.16
N ALA A 195 -19.82 3.95 2.17
CA ALA A 195 -18.86 4.19 1.09
C ALA A 195 -17.82 3.07 0.93
N ASN A 196 -17.49 2.38 2.03
CA ASN A 196 -16.47 1.32 2.06
C ASN A 196 -17.04 -0.07 1.72
N ILE A 197 -18.36 -0.20 1.66
CA ILE A 197 -19.04 -1.47 1.38
C ILE A 197 -19.26 -1.57 -0.13
N GLN A 198 -18.25 -2.07 -0.83
CA GLN A 198 -18.32 -2.28 -2.27
C GLN A 198 -18.57 -3.74 -2.66
N ASP A 199 -18.06 -4.68 -1.87
CA ASP A 199 -18.12 -6.12 -2.13
C ASP A 199 -18.29 -6.89 -0.80
N THR A 200 -18.61 -8.18 -0.87
CA THR A 200 -18.75 -9.05 0.30
C THR A 200 -17.45 -9.16 1.10
N GLU A 201 -17.55 -9.47 2.40
CA GLU A 201 -16.39 -9.56 3.30
C GLU A 201 -15.34 -10.54 2.73
N ALA A 202 -15.78 -11.70 2.26
CA ALA A 202 -14.91 -12.71 1.66
C ALA A 202 -14.17 -12.21 0.41
N LYS A 203 -14.85 -11.44 -0.47
CA LYS A 203 -14.22 -10.89 -1.68
C LYS A 203 -13.24 -9.78 -1.36
N GLN A 204 -13.55 -8.95 -0.35
CA GLN A 204 -12.63 -7.90 0.09
C GLN A 204 -11.37 -8.49 0.74
N VAL A 205 -11.53 -9.53 1.57
CA VAL A 205 -10.41 -10.27 2.15
C VAL A 205 -9.56 -10.91 1.06
N ALA A 206 -10.18 -11.65 0.13
CA ALA A 206 -9.46 -12.29 -0.98
C ALA A 206 -8.72 -11.28 -1.88
N LYS A 207 -9.29 -10.09 -2.13
CA LYS A 207 -8.62 -9.04 -2.91
C LYS A 207 -7.43 -8.44 -2.18
N LYS A 208 -7.53 -8.27 -0.86
CA LYS A 208 -6.41 -7.79 -0.02
C LYS A 208 -5.30 -8.84 0.06
N GLU A 209 -5.66 -10.10 0.27
CA GLU A 209 -4.73 -11.22 0.32
C GLU A 209 -4.03 -11.42 -1.02
N GLY A 210 -4.78 -11.47 -2.14
CA GLY A 210 -4.20 -11.55 -3.49
C GLY A 210 -3.27 -10.38 -3.81
N GLY A 211 -3.65 -9.16 -3.42
CA GLY A 211 -2.81 -7.97 -3.59
C GLY A 211 -1.52 -7.99 -2.75
N ASN A 212 -1.54 -8.64 -1.58
CA ASN A 212 -0.34 -8.83 -0.75
C ASN A 212 0.58 -9.90 -1.35
N LEU A 213 0.02 -11.03 -1.79
CA LEU A 213 0.76 -12.10 -2.45
C LEU A 213 1.47 -11.60 -3.72
N ASP A 214 0.80 -10.77 -4.52
CA ASP A 214 1.40 -10.14 -5.70
C ASP A 214 2.60 -9.25 -5.36
N LYS A 215 2.52 -8.49 -4.26
CA LYS A 215 3.62 -7.64 -3.79
C LYS A 215 4.79 -8.47 -3.28
N GLU A 216 4.52 -9.55 -2.56
CA GLU A 216 5.55 -10.46 -2.07
C GLU A 216 6.24 -11.20 -3.21
N ARG A 217 5.48 -11.69 -4.20
CA ARG A 217 6.00 -12.26 -5.44
C ARG A 217 6.91 -11.27 -6.16
N LEU A 218 6.47 -10.03 -6.34
CA LEU A 218 7.26 -8.99 -6.99
C LEU A 218 8.56 -8.69 -6.23
N GLY A 219 8.50 -8.65 -4.90
CA GLY A 219 9.68 -8.51 -4.05
C GLY A 219 10.67 -9.67 -4.18
N LEU A 220 10.20 -10.91 -4.35
CA LEU A 220 11.05 -12.06 -4.62
C LEU A 220 11.70 -11.96 -6.01
N ILE A 221 10.95 -11.58 -7.04
CA ILE A 221 11.49 -11.39 -8.40
C ILE A 221 12.57 -10.29 -8.41
N ARG A 222 12.34 -9.18 -7.72
CA ARG A 222 13.37 -8.13 -7.55
C ARG A 222 14.64 -8.71 -6.91
N LYS A 223 14.52 -9.43 -5.80
CA LYS A 223 15.65 -10.09 -5.12
C LYS A 223 16.40 -11.07 -6.03
N TYR A 224 15.69 -11.78 -6.91
CA TYR A 224 16.31 -12.67 -7.89
C TYR A 224 17.28 -11.92 -8.81
N PHE A 225 16.85 -10.79 -9.38
CA PHE A 225 17.70 -9.97 -10.25
C PHE A 225 18.83 -9.25 -9.50
N GLU A 226 18.58 -8.80 -8.27
CA GLU A 226 19.63 -8.28 -7.39
C GLU A 226 20.71 -9.33 -7.11
N ASN A 227 20.32 -10.60 -6.93
CA ASN A 227 21.25 -11.70 -6.72
C ASN A 227 22.03 -12.05 -8.01
N GLU A 228 21.38 -12.00 -9.18
CA GLU A 228 22.04 -12.27 -10.48
C GLU A 228 23.22 -11.34 -10.73
N ARG A 229 23.22 -10.11 -10.18
CA ARG A 229 24.35 -9.17 -10.30
C ARG A 229 25.67 -9.75 -9.78
N PHE A 230 25.62 -10.65 -8.78
CA PHE A 230 26.81 -11.26 -8.19
C PHE A 230 27.26 -12.53 -8.93
N LEU A 231 26.44 -13.03 -9.85
CA LEU A 231 26.75 -14.14 -10.73
C LEU A 231 27.24 -13.67 -12.10
N SER A 232 26.87 -12.45 -12.51
CA SER A 232 27.31 -11.87 -13.78
C SER A 232 28.81 -11.57 -13.77
N GLU A 233 29.53 -12.09 -14.75
CA GLU A 233 30.96 -11.81 -15.00
C GLU A 233 31.17 -10.62 -15.95
N ILE A 234 30.11 -10.19 -16.65
CA ILE A 234 30.17 -9.13 -17.65
C ILE A 234 29.92 -7.78 -16.95
N THR A 235 30.93 -6.91 -16.99
CA THR A 235 30.85 -5.53 -16.50
C THR A 235 31.33 -4.59 -17.60
N PHE A 236 30.64 -3.47 -17.78
CA PHE A 236 31.08 -2.39 -18.67
C PHE A 236 30.88 -1.04 -17.98
N THR A 237 31.72 -0.07 -18.32
CA THR A 237 31.60 1.30 -17.82
C THR A 237 30.80 2.13 -18.82
N TYR A 238 29.70 2.72 -18.35
CA TYR A 238 28.92 3.67 -19.16
C TYR A 238 29.36 5.10 -18.84
N SER A 239 29.82 5.83 -19.86
CA SER A 239 30.34 7.20 -19.71
C SER A 239 29.30 8.30 -19.93
N GLY A 240 28.05 7.93 -20.25
CA GLY A 240 26.96 8.89 -20.47
C GLY A 240 26.18 9.21 -19.19
N ASP A 241 25.38 10.27 -19.25
CA ASP A 241 24.49 10.63 -18.14
C ASP A 241 23.27 9.69 -18.11
N THR A 242 22.82 9.34 -16.90
CA THR A 242 21.59 8.54 -16.73
C THR A 242 20.40 9.50 -16.63
N ILE A 243 19.41 9.32 -17.50
CA ILE A 243 18.22 10.17 -17.52
C ILE A 243 17.28 9.73 -16.40
N MET A 244 17.04 10.61 -15.43
CA MET A 244 16.09 10.40 -14.33
C MET A 244 14.70 10.90 -14.75
N PHE A 245 13.70 10.02 -14.78
CA PHE A 245 12.33 10.42 -15.16
C PHE A 245 11.47 10.88 -13.96
N ASN A 246 11.89 10.60 -12.72
CA ASN A 246 11.18 10.97 -11.49
C ASN A 246 11.97 11.96 -10.60
N ALA A 247 12.53 13.03 -11.19
CA ALA A 247 13.37 13.99 -10.46
C ALA A 247 12.64 14.76 -9.32
N GLU A 248 11.30 14.83 -9.35
CA GLU A 248 10.50 15.63 -8.39
C GLU A 248 10.09 14.87 -7.11
N LYS A 249 10.30 13.55 -7.04
CA LYS A 249 9.89 12.69 -5.90
C LYS A 249 11.03 11.87 -5.34
N ASP A 250 12.20 12.49 -5.19
CA ASP A 250 13.40 11.89 -4.58
C ASP A 250 13.25 11.68 -3.07
N THR A 251 12.27 10.87 -2.68
CA THR A 251 12.24 10.21 -1.39
C THR A 251 12.92 8.85 -1.56
N SER A 252 13.71 8.41 -0.58
CA SER A 252 14.40 7.12 -0.59
C SER A 252 13.48 5.90 -0.84
N ALA A 253 12.15 6.09 -0.79
CA ALA A 253 11.13 5.09 -1.04
C ALA A 253 10.81 4.85 -2.54
N GLU A 254 11.12 5.80 -3.44
CA GLU A 254 10.79 5.75 -4.87
C GLU A 254 11.99 5.50 -5.79
N GLN A 255 13.21 5.43 -5.24
CA GLN A 255 14.43 5.13 -6.00
C GLN A 255 14.37 3.72 -6.62
N SER A 256 14.73 3.63 -7.90
CA SER A 256 14.83 2.37 -8.63
C SER A 256 16.04 1.56 -8.15
N SER A 257 15.91 0.24 -8.13
CA SER A 257 17.02 -0.68 -7.83
C SER A 257 17.81 -1.01 -9.10
N PHE A 258 17.21 -0.86 -10.28
CA PHE A 258 17.83 -1.16 -11.56
C PHE A 258 17.89 0.04 -12.50
N ALA A 259 19.02 0.19 -13.21
CA ALA A 259 19.15 1.10 -14.35
C ALA A 259 18.78 0.37 -15.65
N ILE A 260 18.03 1.04 -16.52
CA ILE A 260 17.50 0.45 -17.76
C ILE A 260 18.23 1.03 -18.96
N PHE A 261 18.98 0.17 -19.64
CA PHE A 261 19.65 0.51 -20.89
C PHE A 261 18.76 0.12 -22.07
N ILE A 262 18.53 1.08 -22.96
CA ILE A 262 17.92 0.82 -24.27
C ILE A 262 19.08 0.66 -25.25
N ALA A 263 19.15 -0.48 -25.93
CA ALA A 263 20.20 -0.78 -26.90
C ALA A 263 19.60 -1.26 -28.22
N ASP A 264 20.23 -0.85 -29.33
CA ASP A 264 19.95 -1.35 -30.66
C ASP A 264 20.86 -2.54 -30.99
N TYR A 265 20.33 -3.50 -31.75
CA TYR A 265 21.05 -4.69 -32.17
C TYR A 265 21.65 -4.48 -33.57
N GLU A 266 22.97 -4.28 -33.62
CA GLU A 266 23.69 -3.91 -34.85
C GLU A 266 24.17 -5.15 -35.65
N GLY A 267 23.97 -6.36 -35.10
CA GLY A 267 24.49 -7.62 -35.66
C GLY A 267 25.80 -8.06 -35.03
N ASN A 268 26.25 -9.30 -35.31
CA ASN A 268 27.48 -9.90 -34.77
C ASN A 268 27.61 -9.84 -33.24
N SER A 269 26.49 -9.99 -32.51
CA SER A 269 26.44 -9.91 -31.05
C SER A 269 26.91 -8.56 -30.47
N GLN A 270 26.93 -7.50 -31.30
CA GLN A 270 27.20 -6.14 -30.86
C GLN A 270 25.89 -5.40 -30.60
N TYR A 271 25.85 -4.71 -29.46
CA TYR A 271 24.73 -3.91 -29.02
C TYR A 271 25.18 -2.47 -28.88
N ARG A 272 24.46 -1.54 -29.53
CA ARG A 272 24.72 -0.11 -29.41
C ARG A 272 23.78 0.48 -28.36
N VAL A 273 24.32 0.87 -27.21
CA VAL A 273 23.54 1.52 -26.15
C VAL A 273 23.10 2.91 -26.62
N ILE A 274 21.79 3.15 -26.66
CA ILE A 274 21.18 4.42 -27.06
C ILE A 274 21.03 5.34 -25.84
N SER A 275 20.49 4.82 -24.74
CA SER A 275 20.25 5.61 -23.53
C SER A 275 20.28 4.75 -22.27
N ALA A 276 20.73 5.36 -21.17
CA ALA A 276 20.61 4.84 -19.81
C ALA A 276 19.53 5.63 -19.08
N ASN A 277 18.55 4.93 -18.52
CA ASN A 277 17.36 5.54 -17.95
C ASN A 277 17.08 4.97 -16.56
N ASP A 278 16.67 5.85 -15.66
CA ASP A 278 16.05 5.49 -14.39
C ASP A 278 14.62 6.00 -14.39
N PHE A 279 13.68 5.06 -14.46
CA PHE A 279 12.25 5.33 -14.51
C PHE A 279 11.58 5.29 -13.13
N GLY A 280 12.35 5.01 -12.06
CA GLY A 280 11.86 4.85 -10.70
C GLY A 280 11.09 3.54 -10.46
N LYS A 281 10.74 3.34 -9.18
CA LYS A 281 10.20 2.08 -8.66
C LYS A 281 8.89 1.63 -9.31
N THR A 282 7.97 2.54 -9.61
CA THR A 282 6.64 2.19 -10.18
C THR A 282 6.76 1.58 -11.58
N PHE A 283 7.67 2.13 -12.39
CA PHE A 283 7.93 1.59 -13.72
C PHE A 283 8.73 0.29 -13.65
N GLU A 284 9.72 0.22 -12.75
CA GLU A 284 10.45 -1.02 -12.45
C GLU A 284 9.48 -2.15 -12.06
N ASP A 285 8.52 -1.90 -11.17
CA ASP A 285 7.49 -2.85 -10.77
C ASP A 285 6.66 -3.37 -11.96
N THR A 286 6.42 -2.51 -12.96
CA THR A 286 5.68 -2.89 -14.17
C THR A 286 6.51 -3.81 -15.06
N ILE A 287 7.79 -3.51 -15.24
CA ILE A 287 8.72 -4.36 -16.00
C ILE A 287 8.93 -5.69 -15.30
N LEU A 288 9.21 -5.67 -13.99
CA LEU A 288 9.39 -6.89 -13.20
C LEU A 288 8.13 -7.75 -13.20
N ARG A 289 6.93 -7.15 -13.24
CA ARG A 289 5.67 -7.89 -13.44
C ARG A 289 5.59 -8.51 -14.83
N PHE A 290 6.05 -7.82 -15.86
CA PHE A 290 6.04 -8.32 -17.23
C PHE A 290 7.03 -9.48 -17.41
N ILE A 291 8.29 -9.30 -16.99
CA ILE A 291 9.32 -10.35 -17.02
C ILE A 291 8.96 -11.49 -16.06
N GLY A 292 8.33 -11.15 -14.92
CA GLY A 292 7.81 -12.05 -13.91
C GLY A 292 6.79 -13.08 -14.39
N LYS A 293 6.20 -12.88 -15.58
CA LYS A 293 5.33 -13.88 -16.23
C LYS A 293 6.08 -15.15 -16.62
N SER A 294 7.40 -15.06 -16.84
CA SER A 294 8.25 -16.21 -17.13
C SER A 294 8.66 -16.99 -15.88
N PHE A 295 8.40 -16.47 -14.67
CA PHE A 295 8.73 -17.12 -13.42
C PHE A 295 7.58 -18.02 -12.90
N PRO A 296 7.86 -19.09 -12.16
CA PRO A 296 6.84 -19.99 -11.60
C PRO A 296 5.78 -19.21 -10.81
N GLU A 297 4.49 -19.53 -10.97
CA GLU A 297 3.38 -18.86 -10.26
C GLU A 297 3.42 -19.07 -8.74
N ASP A 298 3.88 -20.25 -8.30
CA ASP A 298 4.04 -20.58 -6.89
C ASP A 298 5.20 -19.80 -6.23
N ILE A 299 4.84 -18.98 -5.25
CA ILE A 299 5.76 -18.15 -4.45
C ILE A 299 6.77 -19.02 -3.68
N ALA A 300 6.37 -20.21 -3.20
CA ALA A 300 7.26 -21.11 -2.47
C ALA A 300 8.31 -21.77 -3.39
N VAL A 301 7.95 -22.04 -4.65
CA VAL A 301 8.93 -22.49 -5.67
C VAL A 301 9.92 -21.37 -5.98
N LEU A 302 9.42 -20.13 -6.12
CA LEU A 302 10.26 -18.96 -6.37
C LEU A 302 11.24 -18.70 -5.21
N GLU A 303 10.77 -18.75 -3.96
CA GLU A 303 11.62 -18.60 -2.77
C GLU A 303 12.72 -19.68 -2.71
N ARG A 304 12.36 -20.95 -2.99
CA ARG A 304 13.34 -22.05 -3.08
C ARG A 304 14.38 -21.82 -4.16
N GLY A 305 13.96 -21.31 -5.33
CA GLY A 305 14.86 -20.96 -6.42
C GLY A 305 15.89 -19.90 -6.01
N ILE A 306 15.42 -18.82 -5.38
CA ILE A 306 16.26 -17.72 -4.88
C ILE A 306 17.26 -18.22 -3.83
N ARG A 307 16.84 -19.10 -2.91
CA ARG A 307 17.77 -19.68 -1.91
C ARG A 307 18.86 -20.52 -2.54
N LYS A 308 18.53 -21.33 -3.55
CA LYS A 308 19.54 -22.09 -4.32
C LYS A 308 20.52 -21.15 -5.01
N GLN A 309 20.05 -20.03 -5.55
CA GLN A 309 20.90 -19.00 -6.13
C GLN A 309 21.81 -18.36 -5.08
N MET A 310 21.30 -18.00 -3.90
CA MET A 310 22.10 -17.49 -2.78
C MET A 310 23.20 -18.49 -2.34
N GLN A 311 22.88 -19.79 -2.32
CA GLN A 311 23.88 -20.83 -2.03
C GLN A 311 24.97 -20.91 -3.12
N LYS A 312 24.62 -20.70 -4.39
CA LYS A 312 25.60 -20.62 -5.48
C LYS A 312 26.50 -19.40 -5.32
N ILE A 313 25.93 -18.24 -5.03
CA ILE A 313 26.67 -16.99 -4.77
C ILE A 313 27.62 -17.17 -3.60
N ALA A 314 27.18 -17.79 -2.50
CA ALA A 314 28.01 -18.07 -1.34
C ALA A 314 29.23 -18.97 -1.61
N ARG A 315 29.20 -19.76 -2.70
CA ARG A 315 30.32 -20.61 -3.13
C ARG A 315 31.28 -19.89 -4.07
N ASN A 316 30.92 -18.73 -4.61
CA ASN A 316 31.80 -17.98 -5.51
C ASN A 316 32.95 -17.35 -4.71
N GLU A 317 34.17 -17.86 -4.92
CA GLU A 317 35.37 -17.44 -4.18
C GLU A 317 35.84 -16.03 -4.50
N LEU A 318 35.40 -15.47 -5.62
CA LEU A 318 35.73 -14.10 -6.06
C LEU A 318 35.04 -13.02 -5.23
N LEU A 319 34.03 -13.38 -4.43
CA LEU A 319 33.27 -12.45 -3.59
C LEU A 319 33.91 -12.27 -2.21
N ALA A 320 33.76 -11.06 -1.66
CA ALA A 320 34.23 -10.73 -0.31
C ALA A 320 33.73 -11.74 0.74
N PRO A 321 34.57 -12.14 1.71
CA PRO A 321 34.23 -13.19 2.69
C PRO A 321 33.04 -12.81 3.58
N GLU A 322 32.88 -11.52 3.90
CA GLU A 322 31.73 -10.99 4.64
C GLU A 322 30.42 -11.20 3.88
N LEU A 323 30.44 -10.90 2.58
CA LEU A 323 29.29 -11.03 1.70
C LEU A 323 28.87 -12.51 1.54
N ARG A 324 29.85 -13.41 1.41
CA ARG A 324 29.61 -14.85 1.37
C ARG A 324 28.97 -15.37 2.66
N THR A 325 29.42 -14.89 3.81
CA THR A 325 28.85 -15.26 5.12
C THR A 325 27.40 -14.79 5.26
N ASN A 326 27.10 -13.57 4.77
CA ASN A 326 25.74 -13.04 4.72
C ASN A 326 24.83 -13.86 3.82
N PHE A 327 25.26 -14.24 2.61
CA PHE A 327 24.46 -15.10 1.73
C PHE A 327 24.23 -16.51 2.29
N LYS A 328 25.22 -17.08 3.01
CA LYS A 328 25.04 -18.35 3.74
C LYS A 328 23.98 -18.23 4.83
N ARG A 329 23.99 -17.13 5.59
CA ARG A 329 22.98 -16.85 6.62
C ARG A 329 21.59 -16.75 6.02
N LEU A 330 21.43 -15.90 4.99
CA LEU A 330 20.14 -15.67 4.32
C LEU A 330 19.59 -16.93 3.64
N ALA A 331 20.45 -17.78 3.07
CA ALA A 331 20.03 -19.05 2.48
C ALA A 331 19.46 -20.05 3.50
N ASN A 332 19.90 -19.95 4.77
CA ASN A 332 19.54 -20.87 5.85
C ASN A 332 18.38 -20.35 6.73
N GLU A 333 17.86 -19.14 6.48
CA GLU A 333 16.68 -18.62 7.20
C GLU A 333 15.45 -19.52 6.98
N PRO A 334 14.49 -19.64 7.89
CA PRO A 334 13.29 -20.48 7.65
C PRO A 334 12.49 -19.97 6.43
N MET A 335 11.92 -20.88 5.63
CA MET A 335 11.07 -20.51 4.50
C MET A 335 9.83 -19.76 4.98
N LYS A 336 9.55 -18.62 4.35
CA LYS A 336 8.37 -17.83 4.67
C LYS A 336 7.12 -18.45 4.06
N PHE A 337 7.26 -19.05 2.87
CA PHE A 337 6.16 -19.69 2.17
C PHE A 337 6.31 -21.20 2.20
N GLN A 338 5.27 -21.90 2.67
CA GLN A 338 5.20 -23.35 2.58
C GLN A 338 4.67 -23.72 1.19
N ALA A 339 5.30 -24.71 0.55
CA ALA A 339 4.81 -25.22 -0.73
C ALA A 339 3.42 -25.83 -0.54
N SER A 340 2.48 -25.49 -1.42
CA SER A 340 1.25 -26.26 -1.53
C SER A 340 1.64 -27.67 -1.98
N VAL A 341 1.36 -28.65 -1.13
CA VAL A 341 1.51 -30.06 -1.50
C VAL A 341 0.43 -30.33 -2.55
N VAL A 342 0.80 -30.28 -3.82
CA VAL A 342 -0.02 -30.83 -4.89
C VAL A 342 0.03 -32.34 -4.68
N ILE A 343 -1.05 -32.90 -4.11
CA ILE A 343 -1.27 -34.33 -4.10
C ILE A 343 -1.63 -34.69 -5.53
N ASP A 344 -0.65 -35.17 -6.30
CA ASP A 344 -0.91 -35.79 -7.59
C ASP A 344 -1.77 -37.05 -7.34
N GLN A 345 -3.06 -36.97 -7.66
CA GLN A 345 -3.87 -38.18 -7.83
C GLN A 345 -3.33 -38.92 -9.05
N GLU A 346 -2.56 -40.00 -8.81
CA GLU A 346 -2.18 -40.98 -9.81
C GLU A 346 -3.43 -41.50 -10.53
N VAL A 347 -3.64 -41.05 -11.76
CA VAL A 347 -4.63 -41.62 -12.67
C VAL A 347 -4.08 -42.95 -13.18
N HIS A 348 -4.45 -44.04 -12.50
CA HIS A 348 -4.35 -45.39 -13.05
C HIS A 348 -5.32 -45.54 -14.23
N SER A 349 -4.81 -45.38 -15.45
CA SER A 349 -5.49 -45.81 -16.68
C SER A 349 -5.05 -47.23 -17.02
N LYS A 350 -6.02 -48.14 -16.93
CA LYS A 350 -5.95 -49.58 -17.17
C LYS A 350 -5.38 -49.96 -18.54
N GLU A 351 -4.53 -50.98 -18.54
CA GLU A 351 -4.29 -51.86 -19.67
C GLU A 351 -5.56 -52.64 -20.03
N GLY A 352 -5.86 -52.70 -21.32
CA GLY A 352 -6.71 -53.68 -21.99
C GLY A 352 -6.31 -53.60 -23.46
N GLY A 353 -5.69 -54.58 -24.09
CA GLY A 353 -6.06 -55.99 -24.10
C GLY A 353 -6.60 -56.26 -25.50
N ASN A 354 -5.75 -56.82 -26.36
CA ASN A 354 -6.13 -57.38 -27.66
C ASN A 354 -6.09 -58.89 -27.55
#